data_AF-A0A519GUA5-F1
#
_entry.id   AF-A0A519GUA5-F1
#
_cell.length_a   1.000
_cell.length_b   1.000
_cell.length_c   1.000
_cell.angle_alpha   90.00
_cell.angle_beta   90.00
_cell.angle_gamma   90.00
#
_symmetry.space_group_name_H-M   'P 1'
#
loop_
_entity.id
_entity.type
_entity.pdbx_description
1 polymer ?
#
loop_
_entity_poly.entity_id
_entity_poly.type
_entity_poly.pdbx_seq_one_letter_code
_entity_poly.pdbx_strand_id
1 'polypeptide(L)'
;VTWYYGIPSSSSHALIGGIVGAVIAKAGAGALVASGILKTVAFIFVSPVLGFTLGSMMMVAVAWIFRRSTPSRVDRWFRRLQLVSAGAYSLGHGGNDAQKTIGIIWMLLIATGYASASDATPPTWTIVSCYAAIALGTMFGGWRIVKTMGQKITKLKPVGGFCAETGGALTLFLATALGIPVSTTHTITGAIVGVGATQRASAVRWGVAGNIVWAWIFTIPASAFVAAIAYWFSLQVF
;
A
#
# COMPACT_ATOMS: atom_id res chain seq x y z
N VAL A 1 -8.50 -8.22 10.41
CA VAL A 1 -9.70 -7.38 10.69
C VAL A 1 -10.10 -6.53 9.49
N THR A 2 -9.26 -5.58 9.05
CA THR A 2 -9.57 -4.62 7.97
C THR A 2 -10.01 -5.26 6.66
N TRP A 3 -9.31 -6.33 6.25
CA TRP A 3 -9.67 -7.15 5.09
C TRP A 3 -11.10 -7.70 5.14
N TYR A 4 -11.52 -8.22 6.29
CA TYR A 4 -12.85 -8.84 6.45
C TYR A 4 -13.97 -7.83 6.17
N TYR A 5 -13.80 -6.60 6.67
CA TYR A 5 -14.72 -5.48 6.46
C TYR A 5 -14.49 -4.74 5.13
N GLY A 6 -13.51 -5.14 4.33
CA GLY A 6 -13.15 -4.48 3.07
C GLY A 6 -12.70 -3.03 3.26
N ILE A 7 -12.11 -2.70 4.41
CA ILE A 7 -11.56 -1.38 4.71
C ILE A 7 -10.12 -1.34 4.17
N PRO A 8 -9.81 -0.46 3.19
CA PRO A 8 -8.45 -0.29 2.69
C PRO A 8 -7.57 0.29 3.80
N SER A 9 -6.62 -0.51 4.28
CA SER A 9 -5.66 -0.13 5.33
C SER A 9 -4.25 -0.47 4.88
N SER A 10 -3.28 0.29 5.40
CA SER A 10 -1.86 0.17 5.06
C SER A 10 -1.17 -0.88 5.93
N SER A 11 -0.65 -1.94 5.30
CA SER A 11 0.25 -2.92 5.93
C SER A 11 1.50 -2.26 6.53
N SER A 12 2.01 -1.21 5.88
CA SER A 12 3.19 -0.47 6.33
C SER A 12 2.95 0.24 7.67
N HIS A 13 1.77 0.81 7.85
CA HIS A 13 1.39 1.47 9.10
C HIS A 13 1.11 0.47 10.20
N ALA A 14 0.44 -0.63 9.85
CA ALA A 14 0.17 -1.70 10.80
C ALA A 14 1.49 -2.26 11.34
N LEU A 15 2.46 -2.50 10.46
CA LEU A 15 3.80 -2.96 10.83
C LEU A 15 4.50 -1.97 11.76
N ILE A 16 4.53 -0.69 11.39
CA ILE A 16 5.26 0.32 12.16
C ILE A 16 4.61 0.58 13.50
N GLY A 17 3.27 0.68 13.55
CA GLY A 17 2.56 0.71 14.80
C GLY A 17 2.87 -0.52 15.66
N GLY A 18 2.90 -1.72 15.07
CA GLY A 18 3.26 -2.95 15.77
C GLY A 18 4.66 -2.92 16.38
N ILE A 19 5.66 -2.48 15.61
CA ILE A 19 7.04 -2.31 16.11
C ILE A 19 7.08 -1.26 17.22
N VAL A 20 6.44 -0.10 17.03
CA VAL A 20 6.38 0.96 18.02
C VAL A 20 5.76 0.45 19.33
N GLY A 21 4.62 -0.25 19.24
CA GLY A 21 3.94 -0.80 20.41
C GLY A 21 4.77 -1.81 21.18
N ALA A 22 5.40 -2.77 20.46
CA ALA A 22 6.27 -3.77 21.09
C ALA A 22 7.52 -3.13 21.73
N VAL A 23 8.14 -2.14 21.07
CA VAL A 23 9.32 -1.44 21.60
C VAL A 23 8.96 -0.61 22.83
N ILE A 24 7.86 0.14 22.80
CA ILE A 24 7.40 0.89 23.97
C ILE A 24 7.15 -0.05 25.15
N ALA A 25 6.48 -1.19 24.91
CA ALA A 25 6.19 -2.16 25.96
C ALA A 25 7.45 -2.80 26.56
N LYS A 26 8.49 -3.03 25.75
CA LYS A 26 9.75 -3.64 26.19
C LYS A 26 10.74 -2.66 26.84
N ALA A 27 10.96 -1.52 26.19
CA ALA A 27 12.09 -0.63 26.45
C ALA A 27 11.70 0.83 26.69
N GLY A 28 10.39 1.14 26.70
CA GLY A 28 9.86 2.49 26.83
C GLY A 28 10.00 3.32 25.55
N ALA A 29 9.39 4.51 25.55
CA ALA A 29 9.34 5.39 24.39
C ALA A 29 10.71 5.94 23.95
N GLY A 30 11.70 5.97 24.86
CA GLY A 30 13.05 6.48 24.57
C GLY A 30 13.86 5.61 23.60
N ALA A 31 13.50 4.34 23.44
CA ALA A 31 14.17 3.42 22.50
C ALA A 31 13.69 3.57 21.04
N LEU A 32 12.70 4.44 20.79
CA LEU A 32 12.15 4.64 19.46
C LEU A 32 13.04 5.52 18.58
N VAL A 33 13.29 5.05 17.36
CA VAL A 33 13.99 5.83 16.34
C VAL A 33 13.02 6.83 15.71
N ALA A 34 12.98 8.04 16.27
CA ALA A 34 12.05 9.10 15.88
C ALA A 34 12.13 9.45 14.38
N SER A 35 13.31 9.40 13.78
CA SER A 35 13.51 9.68 12.34
C SER A 35 12.79 8.68 11.44
N GLY A 36 12.74 7.40 11.82
CA GLY A 36 12.00 6.36 11.10
C GLY A 36 10.50 6.57 11.19
N ILE A 37 10.00 6.81 12.40
CA ILE A 37 8.58 7.07 12.66
C ILE A 37 8.10 8.32 11.90
N LEU A 38 8.85 9.42 11.99
CA LEU A 38 8.47 10.68 11.36
C LEU A 38 8.41 10.56 9.83
N LYS A 39 9.36 9.84 9.22
CA LYS A 39 9.32 9.54 7.77
C LYS A 39 8.03 8.80 7.43
N THR A 40 7.67 7.76 8.17
CA THR A 40 6.42 7.01 7.93
C THR A 40 5.18 7.89 8.09
N VAL A 41 5.12 8.69 9.15
CA VAL A 41 4.00 9.62 9.39
C VAL A 41 3.88 10.66 8.28
N ALA A 42 5.00 11.16 7.74
CA ALA A 42 4.98 12.04 6.59
C ALA A 42 4.42 11.33 5.34
N PHE A 43 4.83 10.08 5.09
CA PHE A 43 4.40 9.32 3.93
C PHE A 43 2.93 8.88 3.97
N ILE A 44 2.24 9.00 5.11
CA ILE A 44 0.76 8.91 5.19
C ILE A 44 0.10 9.95 4.29
N PHE A 45 0.65 11.16 4.26
CA PHE A 45 0.10 12.29 3.52
C PHE A 45 0.73 12.43 2.15
N VAL A 46 2.04 12.17 2.03
CA VAL A 46 2.76 12.31 0.76
C VAL A 46 2.31 11.26 -0.26
N SER A 47 2.13 9.99 0.15
CA SER A 47 1.80 8.93 -0.82
C SER A 47 0.43 9.05 -1.48
N PRO A 48 -0.69 9.37 -0.79
CA PRO A 48 -1.95 9.65 -1.47
C PRO A 48 -1.86 10.88 -2.37
N VAL A 49 -1.13 11.92 -1.97
CA VAL A 49 -0.98 13.14 -2.78
C VAL A 49 -0.21 12.84 -4.07
N LEU A 50 0.90 12.10 -4.00
CA LEU A 50 1.64 11.66 -5.18
C LEU A 50 0.80 10.76 -6.09
N GLY A 51 0.06 9.81 -5.49
CA GLY A 51 -0.88 8.99 -6.24
C GLY A 51 -1.93 9.84 -6.94
N PHE A 52 -2.55 10.79 -6.23
CA PHE A 52 -3.55 11.70 -6.76
C PHE A 52 -3.02 12.52 -7.92
N THR A 53 -1.83 13.11 -7.80
CA THR A 53 -1.24 13.94 -8.84
C THR A 53 -0.90 13.11 -10.07
N LEU A 54 -0.18 12.00 -9.91
CA LEU A 54 0.24 11.15 -11.02
C LEU A 54 -0.94 10.47 -11.72
N GLY A 55 -1.94 10.00 -10.96
CA GLY A 55 -3.18 9.46 -11.51
C GLY A 55 -3.98 10.51 -12.28
N SER A 56 -4.07 11.73 -11.76
CA SER A 56 -4.74 12.86 -12.43
C SER A 56 -4.02 13.26 -13.71
N MET A 57 -2.69 13.39 -13.66
CA MET A 57 -1.86 13.71 -14.82
C MET A 57 -2.01 12.66 -15.92
N MET A 58 -2.02 11.37 -15.55
CA MET A 58 -2.23 10.28 -16.50
C MET A 58 -3.62 10.35 -17.15
N MET A 59 -4.66 10.63 -16.36
CA MET A 59 -6.03 10.79 -16.90
C MET A 59 -6.13 11.96 -17.87
N VAL A 60 -5.52 13.10 -17.53
CA VAL A 60 -5.48 14.29 -18.42
C VAL A 60 -4.72 13.95 -19.70
N ALA A 61 -3.54 13.34 -19.61
CA ALA A 61 -2.75 12.97 -20.78
C ALA A 61 -3.53 12.03 -21.72
N VAL A 62 -4.15 10.98 -21.16
CA VAL A 62 -4.98 10.04 -21.93
C VAL A 62 -6.20 10.75 -22.54
N ALA A 63 -6.87 11.62 -21.81
CA ALA A 63 -8.02 12.37 -22.33
C ALA A 63 -7.63 13.25 -23.52
N TRP A 64 -6.47 13.91 -23.48
CA TRP A 64 -5.96 14.73 -24.59
C TRP A 64 -5.55 13.91 -25.80
N ILE A 65 -4.84 12.78 -25.60
CA ILE A 65 -4.40 11.90 -26.69
C ILE A 65 -5.62 11.29 -27.42
N PHE A 66 -6.63 10.85 -26.66
CA PHE A 66 -7.79 10.14 -27.21
C PHE A 66 -9.02 11.04 -27.44
N ARG A 67 -8.89 12.38 -27.36
CA ARG A 67 -10.03 13.33 -27.49
C ARG A 67 -10.82 13.20 -28.80
N ARG A 68 -10.19 12.71 -29.86
CA ARG A 68 -10.82 12.49 -31.18
C ARG A 68 -11.30 11.04 -31.41
N SER A 69 -11.11 10.16 -30.42
CA SER A 69 -11.49 8.76 -30.52
C SER A 69 -12.91 8.53 -30.00
N THR A 70 -13.63 7.58 -30.59
CA THR A 70 -14.96 7.19 -30.11
C THR A 70 -14.87 6.47 -28.77
N PRO A 71 -15.83 6.68 -27.83
CA PRO A 71 -15.81 6.03 -26.52
C PRO A 71 -15.76 4.50 -26.58
N SER A 72 -16.38 3.89 -27.59
CA SER A 72 -16.39 2.42 -27.77
C SER A 72 -15.01 1.87 -28.16
N ARG A 73 -14.25 2.60 -28.98
CA ARG A 73 -12.88 2.22 -29.35
C ARG A 73 -11.93 2.36 -28.16
N VAL A 74 -12.07 3.44 -27.40
CA VAL A 74 -11.30 3.67 -26.16
C VAL A 74 -11.57 2.53 -25.17
N ASP A 75 -12.82 2.22 -24.86
CA ASP A 75 -13.16 1.16 -23.90
C ASP A 75 -12.56 -0.20 -24.30
N ARG A 76 -12.63 -0.56 -25.60
CA ARG A 76 -12.09 -1.83 -26.11
C ARG A 76 -10.58 -1.96 -25.90
N TRP A 77 -9.80 -0.92 -26.20
CA TRP A 77 -8.35 -0.95 -26.04
C TRP A 77 -7.94 -0.86 -24.57
N PHE A 78 -8.57 0.02 -23.80
CA PHE A 78 -8.19 0.23 -22.40
C PHE A 78 -8.53 -0.97 -21.50
N ARG A 79 -9.49 -1.84 -21.87
CA ARG A 79 -9.66 -3.13 -21.17
C ARG A 79 -8.43 -4.03 -21.26
N ARG A 80 -7.72 -3.99 -22.40
CA ARG A 80 -6.49 -4.79 -22.60
C ARG A 80 -5.29 -4.10 -21.94
N LEU A 81 -5.16 -2.78 -22.14
CA LEU A 81 -4.08 -2.00 -21.53
C LEU A 81 -4.17 -2.01 -19.99
N GLN A 82 -5.39 -2.04 -19.44
CA GLN A 82 -5.57 -2.15 -18.00
C GLN A 82 -4.95 -3.42 -17.42
N LEU A 83 -4.94 -4.54 -18.15
CA LEU A 83 -4.25 -5.75 -17.68
C LEU A 83 -2.74 -5.54 -17.56
N VAL A 84 -2.16 -4.76 -18.48
CA VAL A 84 -0.74 -4.41 -18.47
C VAL A 84 -0.43 -3.46 -17.30
N SER A 85 -1.24 -2.41 -17.09
CA SER A 85 -1.06 -1.50 -15.95
C SER A 85 -1.28 -2.19 -14.61
N ALA A 86 -2.25 -3.10 -14.51
CA ALA A 86 -2.48 -3.92 -13.33
C ALA A 86 -1.29 -4.82 -13.05
N GLY A 87 -0.67 -5.41 -14.08
CA GLY A 87 0.57 -6.18 -13.96
C GLY A 87 1.74 -5.33 -13.44
N ALA A 88 1.93 -4.13 -14.00
CA ALA A 88 2.96 -3.20 -13.55
C ALA A 88 2.75 -2.74 -12.11
N TYR A 89 1.51 -2.41 -11.73
CA TYR A 89 1.15 -2.07 -10.36
C TYR A 89 1.37 -3.25 -9.40
N SER A 90 1.00 -4.46 -9.82
CA SER A 90 1.20 -5.69 -9.04
C SER A 90 2.69 -5.97 -8.78
N LEU A 91 3.55 -5.76 -9.78
CA LEU A 91 5.00 -5.85 -9.61
C LEU A 91 5.53 -4.81 -8.61
N GLY A 92 5.11 -3.55 -8.73
CA GLY A 92 5.47 -2.50 -7.77
C GLY A 92 4.96 -2.79 -6.36
N HIS A 93 3.74 -3.33 -6.25
CA HIS A 93 3.15 -3.75 -4.98
C HIS A 93 3.96 -4.88 -4.33
N GLY A 94 4.26 -5.94 -5.08
CA GLY A 94 5.09 -7.04 -4.60
C GLY A 94 6.49 -6.58 -4.18
N GLY A 95 7.16 -5.78 -5.01
CA GLY A 95 8.50 -5.26 -4.73
C GLY A 95 8.58 -4.41 -3.46
N ASN A 96 7.53 -3.64 -3.15
CA ASN A 96 7.50 -2.79 -1.97
C ASN A 96 6.99 -3.51 -0.71
N ASP A 97 5.94 -4.34 -0.81
CA ASP A 97 5.32 -4.98 0.35
C ASP A 97 6.06 -6.26 0.78
N ALA A 98 6.64 -7.02 -0.15
CA ALA A 98 7.44 -8.20 0.21
C ALA A 98 8.65 -7.84 1.07
N GLN A 99 9.32 -6.72 0.74
CA GLN A 99 10.49 -6.23 1.48
C GLN A 99 10.20 -6.02 2.97
N LYS A 100 8.98 -5.61 3.32
CA LYS A 100 8.58 -5.35 4.71
C LYS A 100 8.59 -6.66 5.51
N THR A 101 7.97 -7.71 4.98
CA THR A 101 7.92 -9.02 5.64
C THR A 101 9.30 -9.69 5.65
N ILE A 102 10.04 -9.61 4.53
CA ILE A 102 11.41 -10.12 4.43
C ILE A 102 12.29 -9.48 5.50
N GLY A 103 12.20 -8.16 5.69
CA GLY A 103 12.98 -7.44 6.69
C GLY A 103 12.72 -7.91 8.12
N ILE A 104 11.46 -8.19 8.49
CA ILE A 104 11.13 -8.71 9.83
C ILE A 104 11.72 -10.10 10.04
N ILE A 105 11.51 -11.01 9.08
CA ILE A 105 12.02 -12.38 9.18
C ILE A 105 13.55 -12.37 9.23
N TRP A 106 14.20 -11.52 8.43
CA TRP A 106 15.65 -11.40 8.44
C TRP A 106 16.18 -10.90 9.77
N MET A 107 15.57 -9.86 10.35
CA MET A 107 15.92 -9.39 11.70
C MET A 107 15.76 -10.49 12.75
N LEU A 108 14.72 -11.32 12.64
CA LEU A 108 14.53 -12.45 13.55
C LEU A 108 15.63 -13.50 13.40
N LEU A 109 15.96 -13.89 12.17
CA LEU A 109 17.04 -14.85 11.90
C LEU A 109 18.38 -14.37 12.47
N ILE A 110 18.71 -13.08 12.29
CA ILE A 110 19.90 -12.46 12.89
C ILE A 110 19.84 -12.52 14.42
N ALA A 111 18.71 -12.12 15.02
CA ALA A 111 18.57 -12.10 16.48
C ALA A 111 18.70 -13.50 17.11
N THR A 112 18.32 -14.55 16.39
CA THR A 112 18.42 -15.95 16.82
C THR A 112 19.74 -16.63 16.45
N GLY A 113 20.64 -15.96 15.72
CA GLY A 113 21.93 -16.51 15.29
C GLY A 113 21.87 -17.44 14.07
N TYR A 114 20.72 -17.56 13.38
CA TYR A 114 20.60 -18.32 12.13
C TYR A 114 21.09 -17.58 10.89
N ALA A 115 21.34 -16.27 10.99
CA ALA A 115 21.95 -15.44 9.95
C ALA A 115 22.95 -14.47 10.58
N SER A 116 24.00 -14.09 9.84
CA SER A 116 24.95 -13.10 10.31
C SER A 116 24.44 -11.68 10.01
N ALA A 117 24.73 -10.74 10.91
CA ALA A 117 24.50 -9.32 10.64
C ALA A 117 25.40 -8.78 9.51
N SER A 118 26.46 -9.50 9.14
CA SER A 118 27.35 -9.17 8.02
C SER A 118 26.85 -9.69 6.67
N ASP A 119 25.77 -10.48 6.64
CA ASP A 119 25.27 -11.05 5.39
C ASP A 119 24.71 -9.94 4.48
N ALA A 120 25.06 -9.98 3.20
CA ALA A 120 24.63 -8.96 2.25
C ALA A 120 23.14 -9.07 1.87
N THR A 121 22.55 -10.26 1.99
CA THR A 121 21.17 -10.52 1.60
C THR A 121 20.52 -11.56 2.52
N PRO A 122 19.21 -11.45 2.79
CA PRO A 122 18.47 -12.50 3.48
C PRO A 122 18.45 -13.80 2.68
N PRO A 123 18.24 -14.96 3.33
CA PRO A 123 18.15 -16.25 2.65
C PRO A 123 17.09 -16.25 1.54
N THR A 124 17.42 -16.85 0.40
CA THR A 124 16.54 -16.89 -0.79
C THR A 124 15.16 -17.49 -0.48
N TRP A 125 15.08 -18.49 0.40
CA TRP A 125 13.81 -19.08 0.79
C TRP A 125 12.88 -18.05 1.46
N THR A 126 13.43 -17.13 2.28
CA THR A 126 12.64 -16.07 2.92
C THR A 126 12.03 -15.16 1.86
N ILE A 127 12.82 -14.79 0.85
CA ILE A 127 12.40 -13.95 -0.26
C ILE A 127 11.27 -14.64 -1.04
N VAL A 128 11.49 -15.88 -1.48
CA VAL A 128 10.52 -16.66 -2.26
C VAL A 128 9.24 -16.90 -1.48
N SER A 129 9.33 -17.27 -0.19
CA SER A 129 8.17 -17.48 0.68
C SER A 129 7.34 -16.21 0.84
N CYS A 130 7.97 -15.04 1.01
CA CYS A 130 7.26 -13.77 1.14
C CYS A 130 6.53 -13.39 -0.16
N TYR A 131 7.19 -13.53 -1.32
CA TYR A 131 6.54 -13.28 -2.61
C TYR A 131 5.40 -14.26 -2.88
N ALA A 132 5.60 -15.55 -2.60
CA ALA A 132 4.56 -16.57 -2.75
C ALA A 132 3.36 -16.29 -1.84
N ALA A 133 3.60 -15.93 -0.57
CA ALA A 133 2.53 -15.59 0.38
C ALA A 133 1.71 -14.37 -0.07
N ILE A 134 2.36 -13.32 -0.58
CA ILE A 134 1.66 -12.13 -1.10
C ILE A 134 0.86 -12.48 -2.36
N ALA A 135 1.44 -13.26 -3.28
CA ALA A 135 0.75 -13.67 -4.51
C ALA A 135 -0.50 -14.52 -4.20
N LEU A 136 -0.36 -15.54 -3.34
CA LEU A 136 -1.48 -16.40 -2.92
C LEU A 136 -2.53 -15.59 -2.15
N GLY A 137 -2.11 -14.74 -1.20
CA GLY A 137 -3.02 -13.88 -0.45
C GLY A 137 -3.83 -12.92 -1.34
N THR A 138 -3.19 -12.38 -2.38
CA THR A 138 -3.85 -11.51 -3.37
C THR A 138 -4.90 -12.30 -4.17
N MET A 139 -4.55 -13.52 -4.61
CA MET A 139 -5.44 -14.39 -5.39
C MET A 139 -6.69 -14.83 -4.61
N PHE A 140 -6.53 -15.26 -3.35
CA PHE A 140 -7.62 -15.79 -2.56
C PHE A 140 -8.41 -14.73 -1.78
N GLY A 141 -7.78 -13.62 -1.41
CA GLY A 141 -8.35 -12.67 -0.45
C GLY A 141 -8.71 -11.30 -1.03
N GLY A 142 -8.03 -10.77 -2.04
CA GLY A 142 -8.03 -9.33 -2.35
C GLY A 142 -9.39 -8.69 -2.69
N TRP A 143 -10.39 -9.49 -3.08
CA TRP A 143 -11.65 -9.06 -3.69
C TRP A 143 -12.46 -8.03 -2.90
N ARG A 144 -12.54 -8.17 -1.56
CA ARG A 144 -13.32 -7.23 -0.73
C ARG A 144 -12.75 -5.82 -0.74
N ILE A 145 -11.42 -5.72 -0.66
CA ILE A 145 -10.71 -4.43 -0.70
C ILE A 145 -10.78 -3.85 -2.11
N VAL A 146 -10.53 -4.68 -3.14
CA VAL A 146 -10.63 -4.26 -4.55
C VAL A 146 -12.03 -3.70 -4.87
N LYS A 147 -13.10 -4.32 -4.36
CA LYS A 147 -14.47 -3.82 -4.53
C LYS A 147 -14.67 -2.44 -3.90
N THR A 148 -14.16 -2.22 -2.68
CA THR A 148 -14.24 -0.90 -2.05
C THR A 148 -13.47 0.15 -2.87
N MET A 149 -12.26 -0.17 -3.29
CA MET A 149 -11.39 0.75 -4.03
C MET A 149 -11.94 1.09 -5.42
N GLY A 150 -12.39 0.09 -6.18
CA GLY A 150 -12.82 0.26 -7.57
C GLY A 150 -14.28 0.66 -7.78
N GLN A 151 -15.15 0.49 -6.77
CA GLN A 151 -16.60 0.78 -6.92
C GLN A 151 -17.15 1.75 -5.87
N LYS A 152 -16.63 1.77 -4.64
CA LYS A 152 -17.20 2.60 -3.56
C LYS A 152 -16.61 4.00 -3.50
N ILE A 153 -15.36 4.21 -3.92
CA ILE A 153 -14.73 5.54 -3.91
C ILE A 153 -15.11 6.34 -5.15
N THR A 154 -14.89 5.75 -6.32
CA THR A 154 -15.31 6.27 -7.62
C THR A 154 -15.65 5.09 -8.52
N LYS A 155 -16.56 5.28 -9.49
CA LYS A 155 -16.93 4.22 -10.43
C LYS A 155 -15.93 4.21 -11.59
N LEU A 156 -14.89 3.41 -11.47
CA LEU A 156 -13.83 3.34 -12.48
C LEU A 156 -14.32 2.63 -13.75
N LYS A 157 -14.14 3.30 -14.89
CA LYS A 157 -14.15 2.68 -16.22
C LYS A 157 -12.75 2.13 -16.53
N PRO A 158 -12.58 1.22 -17.51
CA PRO A 158 -11.27 0.65 -17.83
C PRO A 158 -10.16 1.68 -18.08
N VAL A 159 -10.47 2.79 -18.76
CA VAL A 159 -9.53 3.90 -18.95
C VAL A 159 -9.09 4.54 -17.64
N GLY A 160 -10.01 4.71 -16.69
CA GLY A 160 -9.70 5.26 -15.38
C GLY A 160 -8.90 4.27 -14.52
N GLY A 161 -9.23 2.98 -14.61
CA GLY A 161 -8.44 1.91 -13.99
C GLY A 161 -7.00 1.92 -14.48
N PHE A 162 -6.79 1.94 -15.80
CA PHE A 162 -5.47 2.08 -16.40
C PHE A 162 -4.70 3.31 -15.90
N CYS A 163 -5.35 4.47 -15.87
CA CYS A 163 -4.71 5.71 -15.42
C CYS A 163 -4.31 5.64 -13.93
N ALA A 164 -5.20 5.11 -13.08
CA ALA A 164 -4.96 4.99 -11.65
C ALA A 164 -3.85 3.97 -11.35
N GLU A 165 -3.88 2.81 -12.00
CA GLU A 165 -2.88 1.75 -11.83
C GLU A 165 -1.51 2.19 -12.35
N THR A 166 -1.44 2.86 -13.51
CA THR A 166 -0.18 3.38 -14.06
C THR A 166 0.39 4.50 -13.19
N GLY A 167 -0.43 5.47 -12.78
CA GLY A 167 -0.01 6.54 -11.88
C GLY A 167 0.45 6.00 -10.52
N GLY A 168 -0.26 4.99 -10.01
CA GLY A 168 0.12 4.28 -8.80
C GLY A 168 1.44 3.52 -8.97
N ALA A 169 1.62 2.78 -10.06
CA ALA A 169 2.82 2.03 -10.35
C ALA A 169 4.04 2.95 -10.49
N LEU A 170 3.91 4.08 -11.19
CA LEU A 170 4.94 5.11 -11.27
C LEU A 170 5.34 5.62 -9.89
N THR A 171 4.36 5.93 -9.03
CA THR A 171 4.62 6.35 -7.65
C THR A 171 5.40 5.29 -6.87
N LEU A 172 5.02 4.01 -7.01
CA LEU A 172 5.68 2.89 -6.32
C LEU A 172 7.10 2.65 -6.80
N PHE A 173 7.34 2.66 -8.12
CA PHE A 173 8.67 2.48 -8.67
C PHE A 173 9.59 3.64 -8.32
N LEU A 174 9.10 4.88 -8.38
CA LEU A 174 9.86 6.06 -7.96
C LEU A 174 10.22 5.99 -6.47
N ALA A 175 9.26 5.67 -5.61
CA ALA A 175 9.51 5.54 -4.18
C ALA A 175 10.51 4.40 -3.88
N THR A 176 10.38 3.27 -4.56
CA THR A 176 11.28 2.13 -4.41
C THR A 176 12.69 2.46 -4.89
N ALA A 177 12.84 3.17 -6.03
CA ALA A 177 14.13 3.64 -6.54
C ALA A 177 14.82 4.63 -5.59
N LEU A 178 14.04 5.44 -4.87
CA LEU A 178 14.55 6.35 -3.84
C LEU A 178 14.79 5.66 -2.49
N GLY A 179 14.53 4.36 -2.37
CA GLY A 179 14.68 3.60 -1.12
C GLY A 179 13.66 4.00 -0.05
N ILE A 180 12.52 4.56 -0.44
CA ILE A 180 11.50 5.08 0.48
C ILE A 180 10.38 4.04 0.64
N PRO A 181 10.11 3.56 1.86
CA PRO A 181 8.97 2.69 2.12
C PRO A 181 7.68 3.51 2.01
N VAL A 182 6.82 3.13 1.06
CA VAL A 182 5.54 3.80 0.82
C VAL A 182 4.39 2.84 1.01
N SER A 183 3.23 3.38 1.38
CA SER A 183 2.01 2.60 1.44
C SER A 183 1.39 2.48 0.06
N THR A 184 1.39 1.25 -0.47
CA THR A 184 0.74 0.93 -1.73
C THR A 184 -0.75 1.27 -1.71
N THR A 185 -1.44 0.99 -0.60
CA THR A 185 -2.87 1.31 -0.42
C THR A 185 -3.15 2.80 -0.49
N HIS A 186 -2.31 3.65 0.10
CA HIS A 186 -2.47 5.10 0.03
C HIS A 186 -2.24 5.65 -1.37
N THR A 187 -1.16 5.20 -2.00
CA THR A 187 -0.80 5.57 -3.36
C THR A 187 -1.94 5.27 -4.33
N ILE A 188 -2.47 4.05 -4.34
CA ILE A 188 -3.55 3.71 -5.28
C ILE A 188 -4.88 4.35 -4.90
N THR A 189 -5.18 4.55 -3.61
CA THR A 189 -6.37 5.31 -3.19
C THR A 189 -6.29 6.74 -3.70
N GLY A 190 -5.15 7.40 -3.53
CA GLY A 190 -4.88 8.73 -4.06
C GLY A 190 -5.07 8.78 -5.57
N ALA A 191 -4.47 7.84 -6.29
CA ALA A 191 -4.57 7.78 -7.75
C ALA A 191 -6.02 7.58 -8.24
N ILE A 192 -6.78 6.70 -7.59
CA ILE A 192 -8.20 6.48 -7.89
C ILE A 192 -9.02 7.75 -7.64
N VAL A 193 -8.79 8.43 -6.52
CA VAL A 193 -9.45 9.70 -6.19
C VAL A 193 -9.09 10.78 -7.20
N GLY A 194 -7.83 10.88 -7.61
CA GLY A 194 -7.35 11.83 -8.63
C GLY A 194 -7.98 11.61 -10.00
N VAL A 195 -8.00 10.36 -10.47
CA VAL A 195 -8.69 9.98 -11.71
C VAL A 195 -10.19 10.28 -11.65
N GLY A 196 -10.84 10.11 -10.49
CA GLY A 196 -12.23 10.50 -10.29
C GLY A 196 -12.42 12.02 -10.35
N ALA A 197 -11.59 12.77 -9.63
CA ALA A 197 -11.67 14.22 -9.52
C ALA A 197 -11.43 14.94 -10.85
N THR A 198 -10.55 14.42 -11.70
CA THR A 198 -10.28 14.97 -13.04
C THR A 198 -11.47 14.89 -14.00
N GLN A 199 -12.38 13.93 -13.81
CA GLN A 199 -13.64 13.91 -14.57
C GLN A 199 -14.64 14.91 -13.99
N ARG A 200 -14.84 14.85 -12.68
CA ARG A 200 -15.67 15.79 -11.90
C ARG A 200 -15.46 15.53 -10.42
N ALA A 201 -15.39 16.59 -9.61
CA ALA A 201 -15.26 16.44 -8.15
C ALA A 201 -16.41 15.61 -7.53
N SER A 202 -17.62 15.67 -8.09
CA SER A 202 -18.78 14.90 -7.62
C SER A 202 -18.76 13.42 -7.99
N ALA A 203 -17.83 12.96 -8.84
CA ALA A 203 -17.65 11.53 -9.13
C ALA A 203 -17.00 10.79 -7.94
N VAL A 204 -16.27 11.52 -7.09
CA VAL A 204 -15.63 10.99 -5.89
C VAL A 204 -16.63 11.01 -4.74
N ARG A 205 -16.79 9.87 -4.07
CA ARG A 205 -17.57 9.78 -2.82
C ARG A 205 -16.70 10.22 -1.64
N TRP A 206 -16.63 11.53 -1.41
CA TRP A 206 -15.77 12.14 -0.38
C TRP A 206 -15.98 11.59 1.04
N GLY A 207 -17.22 11.24 1.41
CA GLY A 207 -17.49 10.59 2.70
C GLY A 207 -16.79 9.23 2.84
N VAL A 208 -16.72 8.44 1.77
CA VAL A 208 -16.00 7.16 1.76
C VAL A 208 -14.50 7.40 1.82
N ALA A 209 -13.98 8.36 1.05
CA ALA A 209 -12.57 8.73 1.09
C ALA A 209 -12.14 9.22 2.49
N GLY A 210 -12.95 10.03 3.15
CA GLY A 210 -12.71 10.49 4.52
C GLY A 210 -12.69 9.35 5.54
N ASN A 211 -13.63 8.39 5.45
CA ASN A 211 -13.63 7.21 6.31
C ASN A 211 -12.37 6.35 6.15
N ILE A 212 -11.83 6.29 4.93
CA ILE A 212 -10.58 5.58 4.64
C ILE A 212 -9.39 6.31 5.29
N VAL A 213 -9.32 7.64 5.20
CA VAL A 213 -8.28 8.44 5.88
C VAL A 213 -8.31 8.22 7.39
N TRP A 214 -9.50 8.22 8.00
CA TRP A 214 -9.63 7.89 9.41
C TRP A 214 -9.12 6.48 9.72
N ALA A 215 -9.47 5.47 8.91
CA ALA A 215 -8.95 4.12 9.09
C ALA A 215 -7.41 4.08 9.04
N TRP A 216 -6.77 4.89 8.20
CA TRP A 216 -5.30 4.99 8.13
C TRP A 216 -4.68 5.59 9.38
N ILE A 217 -5.28 6.65 9.93
CA ILE A 217 -4.85 7.28 11.18
C ILE A 217 -4.98 6.29 12.33
N PHE A 218 -6.12 5.60 12.45
CA PHE A 218 -6.37 4.63 13.50
C PHE A 218 -5.53 3.35 13.39
N THR A 219 -5.01 3.02 12.21
CA THR A 219 -4.25 1.78 12.01
C THR A 219 -2.99 1.73 12.89
N ILE A 220 -2.26 2.84 13.04
CA ILE A 220 -1.02 2.90 13.84
C ILE A 220 -1.28 2.67 15.34
N PRO A 221 -2.14 3.45 16.03
CA PRO A 221 -2.39 3.24 17.45
C PRO A 221 -3.05 1.88 17.71
N ALA A 222 -3.96 1.42 16.83
CA ALA A 222 -4.58 0.12 16.99
C ALA A 222 -3.57 -1.03 16.90
N SER A 223 -2.66 -1.01 15.91
CA SER A 223 -1.65 -2.06 15.80
C SER A 223 -0.58 -1.97 16.89
N ALA A 224 -0.23 -0.76 17.35
CA ALA A 224 0.66 -0.56 18.49
C ALA A 224 0.07 -1.14 19.78
N PHE A 225 -1.21 -0.88 20.03
CA PHE A 225 -1.92 -1.42 21.19
C PHE A 225 -1.96 -2.95 21.17
N VAL A 226 -2.33 -3.54 20.03
CA VAL A 226 -2.36 -5.01 19.87
C VAL A 226 -0.97 -5.61 20.06
N ALA A 227 0.08 -4.99 19.53
CA ALA A 227 1.45 -5.48 19.69
C ALA A 227 1.97 -5.36 21.14
N ALA A 228 1.62 -4.29 21.84
CA ALA A 228 1.95 -4.13 23.26
C ALA A 228 1.29 -5.23 24.12
N ILE A 229 0.01 -5.54 23.86
CA ILE A 229 -0.70 -6.64 24.53
C ILE A 229 -0.04 -7.98 24.19
N ALA A 230 0.25 -8.23 22.92
CA ALA A 230 0.89 -9.48 22.49
C ALA A 230 2.26 -9.67 23.15
N TYR A 231 3.04 -8.58 23.28
CA TYR A 231 4.31 -8.59 24.00
C TYR A 231 4.12 -8.89 25.49
N TRP A 232 3.17 -8.21 26.15
CA TRP A 232 2.86 -8.49 27.55
C TRP A 232 2.44 -9.95 27.78
N PHE A 233 1.58 -10.49 26.91
CA PHE A 233 1.18 -11.89 26.97
C PHE A 233 2.36 -12.84 26.76
N SER A 234 3.30 -12.51 25.87
CA SER A 234 4.49 -13.33 25.66
C SER A 234 5.34 -13.48 26.92
N LEU A 235 5.41 -12.45 27.78
CA LEU A 235 6.12 -12.51 29.07
C LEU A 235 5.43 -13.37 30.13
N GLN A 236 4.14 -13.70 29.94
CA GLN A 236 3.41 -14.59 30.85
C GLN A 236 3.54 -16.06 30.45
N VAL A 237 3.78 -16.32 29.16
CA VAL A 237 3.80 -17.68 28.59
C VAL A 237 5.21 -18.25 28.48
N PHE A 238 6.20 -17.41 28.17
CA PHE A 238 7.59 -17.78 27.98
C PHE A 238 8.47 -17.10 29.03
#